data_AF-A0A7S0A475-F1
#
_entry.id   AF-A0A7S0A475-F1
#
_cell.length_a   1.000
_cell.length_b   1.000
_cell.length_c   1.000
_cell.angle_alpha   90.00
_cell.angle_beta   90.00
_cell.angle_gamma   90.00
#
_symmetry.space_group_name_H-M   'P 1'
#
loop_
_entity.id
_entity.type
_entity.pdbx_description
1 polymer ?
#
loop_
_entity_poly.entity_id
_entity_poly.type
_entity_poly.pdbx_seq_one_letter_code
_entity_poly.pdbx_strand_id
1 'polypeptide(L)'
;MVDRKATLPQALCGGGAGLPCARWRPKPWKERFPEVGLRVTKEVGEPLPGTGDLLPEHIAFSGTRTLPWGMARARSMGAMQEGGVIDRALTLRTETDLDVLIKVLMSTVSSEKPEELREFRRPFNAHRHTISNFVPDDLRRQKVIRALSLYPMADIYDLARCSPRRWSSISRELGGVSHGDVMRRALDHLEKTASPLDRAAFWTAVGPRAKLADRGRVCGFAAADSPTPSQRL
;
A
#
# COMPACT_ATOMS: atom_id res chain seq x y z
N MET A 1 40.69 -11.50 -44.67
CA MET A 1 39.54 -12.25 -45.22
C MET A 1 39.06 -13.20 -44.15
N VAL A 2 37.86 -13.00 -43.60
CA VAL A 2 37.28 -13.86 -42.54
C VAL A 2 36.05 -14.54 -43.14
N ASP A 3 36.05 -15.86 -43.14
CA ASP A 3 34.96 -16.67 -43.68
C ASP A 3 33.66 -16.49 -42.90
N ARG A 4 32.63 -15.97 -43.58
CA ARG A 4 31.29 -15.69 -43.05
C ARG A 4 30.33 -16.89 -43.10
N LYS A 5 30.83 -18.13 -43.20
CA LYS A 5 29.98 -19.33 -43.46
C LYS A 5 30.11 -20.45 -42.42
N ALA A 6 30.45 -20.14 -41.17
CA ALA A 6 30.31 -21.10 -40.08
C ALA A 6 28.94 -20.94 -39.38
N THR A 7 27.86 -21.37 -40.04
CA THR A 7 26.59 -21.64 -39.37
C THR A 7 26.66 -23.03 -38.76
N LEU A 8 26.76 -23.10 -37.43
CA LEU A 8 26.66 -24.37 -36.69
C LEU A 8 25.24 -24.94 -36.85
N PRO A 9 25.08 -26.27 -37.07
CA PRO A 9 23.78 -26.90 -37.18
C PRO A 9 23.03 -26.82 -35.84
N GLN A 10 21.79 -26.33 -35.90
CA GLN A 10 20.88 -26.06 -34.78
C GLN A 10 20.39 -27.32 -34.04
N ALA A 11 20.99 -28.48 -34.29
CA ALA A 11 20.52 -29.78 -33.82
C ALA A 11 21.15 -30.23 -32.47
N LEU A 12 22.04 -29.46 -31.87
CA LEU A 12 22.82 -29.87 -30.68
C LEU A 12 22.60 -29.03 -29.41
N CYS A 13 21.47 -28.33 -29.29
CA CYS A 13 21.08 -27.66 -28.03
C CYS A 13 19.69 -28.12 -27.56
N GLY A 14 19.58 -29.40 -27.21
CA GLY A 14 18.44 -29.98 -26.50
C GLY A 14 18.93 -30.90 -25.40
N GLY A 15 19.24 -30.35 -24.23
CA GLY A 15 19.49 -31.15 -23.02
C GLY A 15 18.21 -31.85 -22.55
N GLY A 16 18.37 -33.05 -21.97
CA GLY A 16 17.33 -34.07 -21.72
C GLY A 16 16.25 -33.76 -20.67
N ALA A 17 15.78 -32.53 -20.58
CA ALA A 17 14.56 -32.18 -19.86
C ALA A 17 13.72 -31.30 -20.79
N GLY A 18 12.86 -31.95 -21.58
CA GLY A 18 12.05 -31.34 -22.63
C GLY A 18 11.04 -30.32 -22.14
N LEU A 19 11.50 -29.09 -21.91
CA LEU A 19 10.66 -27.91 -22.00
C LEU A 19 11.31 -26.98 -23.04
N PRO A 20 10.63 -26.68 -24.15
CA PRO A 20 11.15 -25.72 -25.11
C PRO A 20 11.27 -24.37 -24.41
N CYS A 21 12.51 -23.88 -24.28
CA CYS A 21 12.77 -22.50 -23.93
C CYS A 21 12.16 -21.62 -25.02
N ALA A 22 10.89 -21.27 -24.86
CA ALA A 22 10.18 -20.35 -25.73
C ALA A 22 10.90 -19.00 -25.63
N ARG A 23 11.84 -18.74 -26.55
CA ARG A 23 12.43 -17.42 -26.72
C ARG A 23 11.27 -16.47 -27.00
N TRP A 24 11.01 -15.59 -26.04
CA TRP A 24 10.09 -14.47 -26.19
C TRP A 24 10.47 -13.71 -27.46
N ARG A 25 9.71 -13.90 -28.53
CA ARG A 25 9.84 -13.04 -29.71
C ARG A 25 9.24 -11.70 -29.33
N PRO A 26 9.97 -10.57 -29.50
CA PRO A 26 9.38 -9.26 -29.27
C PRO A 26 8.18 -9.10 -30.20
N LYS A 27 6.98 -8.92 -29.62
CA LYS A 27 5.76 -8.66 -30.39
C LYS A 27 5.99 -7.43 -31.30
N PRO A 28 5.51 -7.46 -32.55
CA PRO A 28 5.60 -6.33 -33.46
C PRO A 28 4.95 -5.09 -32.83
N TRP A 29 5.51 -3.91 -33.09
CA TRP A 29 5.12 -2.63 -32.47
C TRP A 29 3.59 -2.39 -32.48
N LYS A 30 2.90 -2.81 -33.55
CA LYS A 30 1.46 -2.64 -33.73
C LYS A 30 0.59 -3.41 -32.73
N GLU A 31 1.11 -4.48 -32.13
CA GLU A 31 0.39 -5.27 -31.11
C GLU A 31 0.68 -4.81 -29.68
N ARG A 32 1.64 -3.89 -29.47
CA ARG A 32 2.04 -3.45 -28.13
C ARG A 32 1.11 -2.41 -27.54
N PHE A 33 0.36 -1.72 -28.39
CA PHE A 33 -0.55 -0.67 -27.98
C PHE A 33 -1.91 -0.98 -28.59
N PRO A 34 -3.01 -0.99 -27.80
CA PRO A 34 -4.34 -1.05 -28.37
C PRO A 34 -4.46 0.11 -29.37
N GLU A 35 -4.95 -0.18 -30.58
CA GLU A 35 -5.22 0.85 -31.57
C GLU A 35 -6.11 1.90 -30.91
N VAL A 36 -5.56 3.10 -30.74
CA VAL A 36 -6.31 4.24 -30.21
C VAL A 36 -7.30 4.60 -31.31
N GLY A 37 -8.49 4.00 -31.25
CA GLY A 37 -9.58 4.35 -32.14
C GLY A 37 -9.74 5.86 -32.14
N LEU A 38 -9.81 6.45 -33.34
CA LEU A 38 -10.10 7.86 -33.54
C LEU A 38 -11.28 8.23 -32.64
N ARG A 39 -11.06 9.13 -31.68
CA ARG A 39 -12.15 9.66 -30.86
C ARG A 39 -13.11 10.34 -31.82
N VAL A 40 -14.30 9.76 -31.98
CA VAL A 40 -15.41 10.38 -32.69
C VAL A 40 -15.61 11.77 -32.09
N THR A 41 -15.31 12.81 -32.86
CA THR A 41 -15.63 14.19 -32.50
C THR A 41 -17.15 14.31 -32.49
N LYS A 42 -17.76 14.11 -31.33
CA LYS A 42 -19.20 14.24 -31.17
C LYS A 42 -19.62 15.70 -31.37
N GLU A 43 -20.68 15.88 -32.15
CA GLU A 43 -21.35 17.16 -32.31
C GLU A 43 -21.91 17.65 -30.96
N VAL A 44 -21.92 18.97 -30.79
CA VAL A 44 -22.31 19.66 -29.56
C VAL A 44 -23.77 19.36 -29.25
N GLY A 45 -24.05 18.47 -28.28
CA GLY A 45 -25.41 18.29 -27.77
C GLY A 45 -25.77 16.96 -27.11
N GLU A 46 -24.99 15.89 -27.28
CA GLU A 46 -25.36 14.61 -26.64
C GLU A 46 -24.92 14.52 -25.16
N PRO A 47 -25.82 14.12 -24.23
CA PRO A 47 -25.44 13.83 -22.86
C PRO A 47 -24.49 12.63 -22.81
N LEU A 48 -23.45 12.74 -21.97
CA LEU A 48 -22.42 11.72 -21.79
C LEU A 48 -23.04 10.39 -21.33
N PRO A 49 -22.58 9.23 -21.86
CA PRO A 49 -22.98 7.92 -21.36
C PRO A 49 -22.55 7.78 -19.90
N GLY A 50 -23.52 7.54 -19.01
CA GLY A 50 -23.36 7.57 -17.55
C GLY A 50 -24.33 8.51 -16.80
N THR A 51 -25.27 9.15 -17.51
CA THR A 51 -26.30 10.01 -16.92
C THR A 51 -27.63 9.29 -16.61
N GLY A 52 -27.78 8.04 -17.03
CA GLY A 52 -28.87 7.17 -16.60
C GLY A 52 -28.38 6.25 -15.49
N ASP A 53 -29.07 6.26 -14.36
CA ASP A 53 -28.87 5.41 -13.17
C ASP A 53 -27.74 5.84 -12.23
N LEU A 54 -28.00 6.95 -11.52
CA LEU A 54 -27.23 7.44 -10.39
C LEU A 54 -27.24 6.42 -9.25
N LEU A 55 -26.13 5.69 -9.08
CA LEU A 55 -25.80 5.09 -7.80
C LEU A 55 -25.78 6.19 -6.72
N PRO A 56 -26.33 5.97 -5.51
CA PRO A 56 -26.42 6.99 -4.45
C PRO A 56 -25.05 7.53 -3.98
N GLU A 57 -23.96 6.89 -4.38
CA GLU A 57 -22.58 7.32 -4.10
C GLU A 57 -22.11 8.49 -5.00
N HIS A 58 -22.86 8.84 -6.06
CA HIS A 58 -22.55 9.94 -6.98
C HIS A 58 -23.45 11.18 -6.78
N ILE A 59 -24.01 11.37 -5.59
CA ILE A 59 -24.79 12.57 -5.28
C ILE A 59 -23.82 13.71 -4.94
N ALA A 60 -23.50 14.55 -5.93
CA ALA A 60 -22.98 15.88 -5.66
C ALA A 60 -23.95 16.61 -4.71
N PHE A 61 -23.42 17.25 -3.66
CA PHE A 61 -24.20 18.06 -2.70
C PHE A 61 -25.27 18.87 -3.44
N SER A 62 -26.55 18.72 -3.06
CA SER A 62 -27.69 19.22 -3.86
C SER A 62 -27.64 20.71 -4.18
N GLY A 63 -26.85 21.51 -3.43
CA GLY A 63 -26.63 22.93 -3.66
C GLY A 63 -25.55 23.32 -4.69
N THR A 64 -24.83 22.39 -5.33
CA THR A 64 -23.74 22.72 -6.27
C THR A 64 -24.03 22.41 -7.74
N ARG A 65 -25.19 21.85 -8.07
CA ARG A 65 -25.53 21.39 -9.43
C ARG A 65 -25.59 22.50 -10.50
N THR A 66 -25.78 23.77 -10.12
CA THR A 66 -25.91 24.89 -11.06
C THR A 66 -24.86 25.98 -10.89
N LEU A 67 -23.83 25.77 -10.07
CA LEU A 67 -22.79 26.78 -9.89
C LEU A 67 -21.84 26.78 -11.10
N PRO A 68 -21.65 27.94 -11.77
CA PRO A 68 -20.64 28.04 -12.82
C PRO A 68 -19.26 27.71 -12.23
N TRP A 69 -18.42 27.02 -13.02
CA TRP A 69 -17.10 26.52 -12.60
C TRP A 69 -16.24 27.59 -11.90
N GLY A 70 -16.29 28.85 -12.36
CA GLY A 70 -15.58 29.97 -11.74
C GLY A 70 -16.00 30.22 -10.29
N MET A 71 -17.29 30.08 -9.98
CA MET A 71 -17.83 30.30 -8.63
C MET A 71 -17.58 29.09 -7.71
N ALA A 72 -17.65 27.87 -8.24
CA ALA A 72 -17.24 26.67 -7.51
C ALA A 72 -15.75 26.71 -7.15
N ARG A 73 -14.89 27.10 -8.10
CA ARG A 73 -13.45 27.27 -7.90
C ARG A 73 -13.15 28.39 -6.91
N ALA A 74 -13.82 29.55 -7.02
CA ALA A 74 -13.63 30.65 -6.07
C ALA A 74 -13.95 30.24 -4.63
N ARG A 75 -15.01 29.43 -4.43
CA ARG A 75 -15.37 28.89 -3.11
C ARG A 75 -14.37 27.84 -2.61
N SER A 76 -13.84 26.98 -3.48
CA SER A 76 -12.88 25.95 -3.07
C SER A 76 -11.48 26.51 -2.82
N MET A 77 -11.07 27.58 -3.51
CA MET A 77 -9.75 28.21 -3.33
C MET A 77 -9.55 28.73 -1.91
N GLY A 78 -10.59 29.28 -1.26
CA GLY A 78 -10.51 29.73 0.14
C GLY A 78 -10.53 28.59 1.16
N ALA A 79 -11.03 27.40 0.78
CA ALA A 79 -11.12 26.26 1.68
C ALA A 79 -9.75 25.62 1.95
N MET A 80 -8.80 25.72 1.01
CA MET A 80 -7.43 25.17 1.13
C MET A 80 -6.38 26.21 1.57
N GLN A 81 -6.76 27.45 1.88
CA GLN A 81 -5.83 28.43 2.45
C GLN A 81 -5.50 28.07 3.90
N GLU A 82 -4.30 28.43 4.35
CA GLU A 82 -3.89 28.31 5.76
C GLU A 82 -4.91 29.05 6.65
N GLY A 83 -5.44 28.36 7.66
CA GLY A 83 -6.52 28.84 8.51
C GLY A 83 -7.94 28.70 7.94
N GLY A 84 -8.11 28.12 6.75
CA GLY A 84 -9.40 27.78 6.12
C GLY A 84 -10.15 26.66 6.85
N VAL A 85 -11.39 26.37 6.45
CA VAL A 85 -12.23 25.35 7.13
C VAL A 85 -11.61 23.96 7.06
N ILE A 86 -11.02 23.59 5.91
CA ILE A 86 -10.37 22.29 5.76
C ILE A 86 -9.09 22.25 6.60
N ASP A 87 -8.30 23.31 6.60
CA ASP A 87 -7.07 23.39 7.41
C ASP A 87 -7.38 23.34 8.92
N ARG A 88 -8.43 24.03 9.38
CA ARG A 88 -8.94 23.91 10.75
C ARG A 88 -9.43 22.50 11.07
N ALA A 89 -10.13 21.84 10.15
CA ALA A 89 -10.59 20.47 10.35
C ALA A 89 -9.40 19.48 10.39
N LEU A 90 -8.39 19.70 9.56
CA LEU A 90 -7.17 18.89 9.52
C LEU A 90 -6.30 19.12 10.76
N THR A 91 -6.23 20.34 11.30
CA THR A 91 -5.51 20.64 12.54
C THR A 91 -6.25 20.15 13.79
N LEU A 92 -7.58 20.16 13.77
CA LEU A 92 -8.40 19.59 14.85
C LEU A 92 -8.46 18.06 14.81
N ARG A 93 -8.05 17.44 13.71
CA ARG A 93 -8.02 15.98 13.59
C ARG A 93 -7.01 15.42 14.59
N THR A 94 -7.51 14.64 15.54
CA THR A 94 -6.66 13.88 16.45
C THR A 94 -5.85 12.85 15.66
N GLU A 95 -4.59 12.65 16.06
CA GLU A 95 -3.75 11.64 15.45
C GLU A 95 -4.43 10.27 15.56
N THR A 96 -4.58 9.60 14.43
CA THR A 96 -5.18 8.25 14.41
C THR A 96 -4.10 7.20 14.67
N ASP A 97 -4.49 6.01 15.14
CA ASP A 97 -3.54 4.90 15.34
C ASP A 97 -2.80 4.52 14.05
N LEU A 98 -3.45 4.71 12.90
CA LEU A 98 -2.84 4.54 11.59
C LEU A 98 -1.75 5.58 11.33
N ASP A 99 -1.98 6.85 11.69
CA ASP A 99 -0.98 7.90 11.56
C ASP A 99 0.24 7.61 12.43
N VAL A 100 0.02 7.08 13.65
CA VAL A 100 1.08 6.60 14.53
C VAL A 100 1.85 5.44 13.89
N LEU A 101 1.16 4.44 13.34
CA LEU A 101 1.79 3.33 12.63
C LEU A 101 2.65 3.82 11.45
N ILE A 102 2.15 4.79 10.68
CA ILE A 102 2.89 5.39 9.56
C ILE A 102 4.15 6.09 10.07
N LYS A 103 4.08 6.86 11.16
CA LYS A 103 5.25 7.52 11.77
C LYS A 103 6.31 6.49 12.19
N VAL A 104 5.90 5.42 12.86
CA VAL A 104 6.78 4.32 13.27
C VAL A 104 7.45 3.70 12.05
N LEU A 105 6.69 3.34 11.01
CA LEU A 105 7.24 2.77 9.79
C LEU A 105 8.18 3.74 9.07
N MET A 106 7.83 5.02 8.97
CA MET A 106 8.70 6.04 8.37
C MET A 106 10.04 6.18 9.11
N SER A 107 10.05 6.07 10.44
CA SER A 107 11.29 6.12 11.24
C SER A 107 12.24 4.95 10.98
N THR A 108 11.71 3.85 10.44
CA THR A 108 12.47 2.62 10.15
C THR A 108 12.91 2.51 8.70
N VAL A 109 12.18 3.15 7.78
CA VAL A 109 12.53 3.17 6.36
C VAL A 109 13.76 4.05 6.16
N SER A 110 14.78 3.49 5.51
CA SER A 110 16.01 4.20 5.18
C SER A 110 15.72 5.52 4.46
N SER A 111 16.40 6.58 4.90
CA SER A 111 16.42 7.88 4.20
C SER A 111 17.22 7.82 2.91
N GLU A 112 18.07 6.80 2.75
CA GLU A 112 18.93 6.65 1.59
C GLU A 112 18.32 5.65 0.59
N LYS A 113 18.42 5.97 -0.69
CA LYS A 113 18.08 5.03 -1.76
C LYS A 113 19.04 3.83 -1.70
N PRO A 114 18.54 2.59 -1.82
CA PRO A 114 19.41 1.43 -1.92
C PRO A 114 20.30 1.57 -3.15
N GLU A 115 21.60 1.35 -3.00
CA GLU A 115 22.53 1.34 -4.13
C GLU A 115 22.15 0.20 -5.08
N GLU A 116 21.91 0.50 -6.34
CA GLU A 116 21.63 -0.52 -7.34
C GLU A 116 22.94 -1.27 -7.63
N LEU A 117 23.04 -2.54 -7.19
CA LEU A 117 24.25 -3.37 -7.35
C LEU A 117 24.70 -3.51 -8.82
N ARG A 118 23.80 -3.26 -9.77
CA ARG A 118 24.07 -3.30 -11.22
C ARG A 118 24.45 -1.93 -11.79
N GLU A 119 24.25 -0.86 -11.04
CA GLU A 119 24.66 0.47 -11.46
C GLU A 119 26.17 0.61 -11.19
N PHE A 120 26.95 0.32 -12.22
CA PHE A 120 28.39 0.60 -12.19
C PHE A 120 28.59 2.09 -11.94
N ARG A 121 29.33 2.41 -10.85
CA ARG A 121 29.74 3.78 -10.57
C ARG A 121 30.45 4.32 -11.79
N ARG A 122 29.83 5.29 -12.46
CA ARG A 122 30.44 5.95 -13.62
C ARG A 122 31.75 6.60 -13.15
N PRO A 123 32.81 6.61 -13.97
CA PRO A 123 34.06 7.25 -13.62
C PRO A 123 33.82 8.72 -13.22
N PHE A 124 34.65 9.21 -12.30
CA PHE A 124 34.53 10.56 -11.77
C PHE A 124 34.54 11.59 -12.91
N ASN A 125 33.55 12.49 -12.91
CA ASN A 125 33.46 13.60 -13.85
C ASN A 125 33.13 14.87 -13.05
N ALA A 126 34.05 15.83 -13.04
CA ALA A 126 33.93 17.08 -12.28
C ALA A 126 32.74 17.96 -12.70
N HIS A 127 32.22 17.79 -13.92
CA HIS A 127 31.06 18.52 -14.41
C HIS A 127 29.73 17.83 -14.08
N ARG A 128 29.75 16.64 -13.46
CA ARG A 128 28.53 15.91 -13.13
C ARG A 128 28.03 16.36 -11.76
N HIS A 129 26.80 16.86 -11.70
CA HIS A 129 26.16 17.17 -10.42
C HIS A 129 26.02 15.91 -9.58
N THR A 130 26.43 16.00 -8.31
CA THR A 130 26.24 14.95 -7.31
C THR A 130 24.75 14.76 -7.09
N ILE A 131 24.20 13.65 -7.57
CA ILE A 131 22.80 13.30 -7.31
C ILE A 131 22.72 12.90 -5.84
N SER A 132 21.87 13.59 -5.06
CA SER A 132 21.66 13.21 -3.67
C SER A 132 20.92 11.87 -3.59
N ASN A 133 21.45 10.96 -2.77
CA ASN A 133 20.81 9.67 -2.48
C ASN A 133 19.69 9.80 -1.43
N PHE A 134 19.45 11.01 -0.94
CA PHE A 134 18.44 11.30 0.07
C PHE A 134 17.03 11.21 -0.52
N VAL A 135 16.15 10.49 0.16
CA VAL A 135 14.73 10.38 -0.14
C VAL A 135 13.98 11.33 0.80
N PRO A 136 13.28 12.35 0.28
CA PRO A 136 12.49 13.25 1.10
C PRO A 136 11.36 12.51 1.84
N ASP A 137 10.99 13.03 3.00
CA ASP A 137 10.05 12.40 3.92
C ASP A 137 8.67 12.15 3.31
N ASP A 138 8.22 13.05 2.44
CA ASP A 138 6.94 12.89 1.73
C ASP A 138 6.93 11.67 0.82
N LEU A 139 8.04 11.39 0.13
CA LEU A 139 8.16 10.19 -0.71
C LEU A 139 8.26 8.93 0.14
N ARG A 140 8.93 8.98 1.31
CA ARG A 140 8.95 7.87 2.26
C ARG A 140 7.55 7.58 2.80
N ARG A 141 6.81 8.62 3.17
CA ARG A 141 5.42 8.52 3.61
C ARG A 141 4.54 7.91 2.53
N GLN A 142 4.65 8.39 1.30
CA GLN A 142 3.88 7.86 0.17
C GLN A 142 4.19 6.39 -0.09
N LYS A 143 5.45 5.97 0.04
CA LYS A 143 5.87 4.57 -0.06
C LYS A 143 5.22 3.70 1.01
N VAL A 144 5.22 4.16 2.26
CA VAL A 144 4.55 3.46 3.38
C VAL A 144 3.04 3.34 3.14
N ILE A 145 2.37 4.43 2.74
CA ILE A 145 0.93 4.42 2.45
C ILE A 145 0.61 3.45 1.31
N ARG A 146 1.43 3.43 0.25
CA ARG A 146 1.28 2.47 -0.84
C ARG A 146 1.40 1.03 -0.34
N ALA A 147 2.39 0.72 0.48
CA ALA A 147 2.53 -0.61 1.07
C ALA A 147 1.32 -0.99 1.95
N LEU A 148 0.80 -0.07 2.75
CA LEU A 148 -0.38 -0.30 3.58
C LEU A 148 -1.67 -0.44 2.77
N SER A 149 -1.79 0.21 1.61
CA SER A 149 -2.92 0.01 0.69
C SER A 149 -2.96 -1.40 0.10
N LEU A 150 -1.80 -2.04 -0.08
CA LEU A 150 -1.69 -3.43 -0.53
C LEU A 150 -1.92 -4.42 0.61
N TYR A 151 -1.45 -4.08 1.81
CA TYR A 151 -1.53 -4.93 3.00
C TYR A 151 -2.15 -4.13 4.15
N PRO A 152 -3.49 -4.07 4.24
CA PRO A 152 -4.16 -3.22 5.21
C PRO A 152 -3.84 -3.65 6.64
N MET A 153 -3.24 -2.74 7.40
CA MET A 153 -3.01 -2.84 8.84
C MET A 153 -3.58 -1.58 9.46
N ALA A 154 -4.32 -1.71 10.57
CA ALA A 154 -4.96 -0.57 11.20
C ALA A 154 -4.02 0.14 12.20
N ASP A 155 -3.26 -0.64 12.97
CA ASP A 155 -2.56 -0.14 14.15
C ASP A 155 -1.25 -0.91 14.45
N ILE A 156 -0.61 -0.55 15.57
CA ILE A 156 0.60 -1.21 16.07
C ILE A 156 0.30 -2.64 16.59
N TYR A 157 -0.92 -2.91 17.05
CA TYR A 157 -1.31 -4.22 17.57
C TYR A 157 -1.37 -5.25 16.43
N ASP A 158 -1.92 -4.87 15.29
CA ASP A 158 -1.92 -5.62 14.04
C ASP A 158 -0.51 -5.88 13.54
N LEU A 159 0.36 -4.86 13.61
CA LEU A 159 1.78 -4.99 13.25
C LEU A 159 2.48 -6.06 14.11
N ALA A 160 2.21 -6.08 15.41
CA ALA A 160 2.79 -7.04 16.35
C ALA A 160 2.25 -8.46 16.15
N ARG A 161 0.98 -8.59 15.75
CA ARG A 161 0.33 -9.87 15.41
C ARG A 161 0.61 -10.34 13.98
N CYS A 162 1.28 -9.52 13.18
CA CYS A 162 1.52 -9.79 11.77
C CYS A 162 2.29 -11.10 11.58
N SER A 163 1.80 -11.97 10.69
CA SER A 163 2.48 -13.22 10.40
C SER A 163 3.81 -12.95 9.69
N PRO A 164 4.86 -13.77 9.91
CA PRO A 164 6.18 -13.52 9.30
C PRO A 164 6.13 -13.56 7.77
N ARG A 165 5.23 -14.37 7.18
CA ARG A 165 5.01 -14.42 5.73
C ARG A 165 4.41 -13.10 5.22
N ARG A 166 3.37 -12.59 5.89
CA ARG A 166 2.75 -11.30 5.54
C ARG A 166 3.76 -10.16 5.70
N TRP A 167 4.49 -10.15 6.82
CA TRP A 167 5.55 -9.18 7.05
C TRP A 167 6.64 -9.23 5.98
N SER A 168 7.07 -10.41 5.55
CA SER A 168 8.10 -10.52 4.48
C SER A 168 7.67 -9.85 3.18
N SER A 169 6.37 -9.85 2.88
CA SER A 169 5.81 -9.16 1.71
C SER A 169 5.80 -7.65 1.91
N ILE A 170 5.36 -7.17 3.07
CA ILE A 170 5.37 -5.75 3.44
C ILE A 170 6.82 -5.21 3.47
N SER A 171 7.74 -5.96 4.07
CA SER A 171 9.16 -5.64 4.17
C SER A 171 9.77 -5.43 2.80
N ARG A 172 9.47 -6.29 1.82
CA ARG A 172 9.93 -6.13 0.42
C ARG A 172 9.46 -4.81 -0.19
N GLU A 173 8.18 -4.45 -0.01
CA GLU A 173 7.64 -3.18 -0.48
C GLU A 173 8.33 -1.98 0.20
N LEU A 174 8.66 -2.09 1.49
CA LEU A 174 9.32 -1.04 2.25
C LEU A 174 10.83 -0.93 2.01
N GLY A 175 11.45 -1.90 1.31
CA GLY A 175 12.88 -1.91 1.00
C GLY A 175 13.71 -2.80 1.93
N GLY A 176 13.14 -3.88 2.45
CA GLY A 176 13.82 -4.89 3.25
C GLY A 176 13.87 -4.60 4.75
N VAL A 177 12.93 -3.82 5.28
CA VAL A 177 12.91 -3.45 6.70
C VAL A 177 12.65 -4.69 7.58
N SER A 178 13.48 -4.88 8.62
CA SER A 178 13.34 -5.98 9.57
C SER A 178 12.16 -5.73 10.53
N HIS A 179 11.36 -6.78 10.80
CA HIS A 179 10.23 -6.69 11.75
C HIS A 179 10.69 -6.25 13.12
N GLY A 180 11.84 -6.77 13.58
CA GLY A 180 12.40 -6.46 14.88
C GLY A 180 12.76 -4.98 15.04
N ASP A 181 13.30 -4.34 14.01
CA ASP A 181 13.64 -2.92 14.06
C ASP A 181 12.38 -2.05 14.11
N VAL A 182 11.34 -2.43 13.36
CA VAL A 182 10.04 -1.75 13.43
C VAL A 182 9.41 -1.91 14.81
N MET A 183 9.43 -3.13 15.36
CA MET A 183 8.89 -3.38 16.69
C MET A 183 9.64 -2.61 17.78
N ARG A 184 10.97 -2.48 17.70
CA ARG A 184 11.73 -1.63 18.64
C ARG A 184 11.26 -0.17 18.58
N ARG A 185 11.16 0.41 17.38
CA ARG A 185 10.67 1.79 17.21
C ARG A 185 9.23 1.96 17.65
N ALA A 186 8.39 0.94 17.45
CA ALA A 186 7.00 0.93 17.92
C ALA A 186 6.93 0.94 19.46
N LEU A 187 7.76 0.14 20.11
CA LEU A 187 7.85 0.09 21.57
C LEU A 187 8.38 1.41 22.14
N ASP A 188 9.41 2.01 21.54
CA ASP A 188 9.92 3.33 21.91
C ASP A 188 8.82 4.41 21.82
N HIS A 189 7.94 4.30 20.81
CA HIS A 189 6.81 5.21 20.66
C HIS A 189 5.75 4.96 21.74
N LEU A 190 5.33 3.71 21.94
CA LEU A 190 4.36 3.33 22.98
C LEU A 190 4.83 3.73 24.38
N GLU A 191 6.12 3.62 24.67
CA GLU A 191 6.68 4.04 25.96
C GLU A 191 6.50 5.54 26.20
N LYS A 192 6.64 6.36 25.14
CA LYS A 192 6.55 7.82 25.23
C LYS A 192 5.11 8.33 25.22
N THR A 193 4.23 7.68 24.46
CA THR A 193 2.89 8.23 24.18
C THR A 193 1.76 7.51 24.88
N ALA A 194 1.89 6.20 25.15
CA ALA A 194 0.77 5.39 25.60
C ALA A 194 0.63 5.37 27.13
N SER A 195 -0.61 5.31 27.62
CA SER A 195 -0.86 5.20 29.05
C SER A 195 -0.32 3.85 29.59
N PRO A 196 -0.04 3.73 30.90
CA PRO A 196 0.34 2.45 31.49
C PRO A 196 -0.68 1.33 31.23
N LEU A 197 -1.96 1.67 31.16
CA LEU A 197 -3.05 0.73 30.87
C LEU A 197 -2.98 0.24 29.42
N ASP A 198 -2.75 1.13 28.46
CA ASP A 198 -2.62 0.77 27.04
C ASP A 198 -1.39 -0.09 26.80
N ARG A 199 -0.28 0.20 27.50
CA ARG A 199 0.93 -0.65 27.45
C ARG A 199 0.65 -2.05 27.99
N ALA A 200 -0.10 -2.17 29.08
CA ALA A 200 -0.52 -3.47 29.59
C ALA A 200 -1.41 -4.21 28.58
N ALA A 201 -2.38 -3.52 27.98
CA ALA A 201 -3.25 -4.07 26.93
C ALA A 201 -2.46 -4.51 25.68
N PHE A 202 -1.41 -3.78 25.32
CA PHE A 202 -0.50 -4.18 24.25
C PHE A 202 0.21 -5.50 24.58
N TRP A 203 0.79 -5.64 25.76
CA TRP A 203 1.47 -6.88 26.13
C TRP A 203 0.54 -8.07 26.21
N THR A 204 -0.70 -7.88 26.67
CA THR A 204 -1.71 -8.95 26.63
C THR A 204 -2.08 -9.30 25.19
N ALA A 205 -2.20 -8.32 24.29
CA ALA A 205 -2.57 -8.51 22.90
C ALA A 205 -1.47 -9.18 22.04
N VAL A 206 -0.20 -8.91 22.31
CA VAL A 206 0.96 -9.41 21.56
C VAL A 206 1.44 -10.77 22.05
N GLY A 207 1.12 -11.12 23.30
CA GLY A 207 1.57 -12.35 23.92
C GLY A 207 1.24 -13.60 23.07
N PRO A 208 2.13 -14.60 23.01
CA PRO A 208 1.89 -15.84 22.26
C PRO A 208 0.62 -16.58 22.70
N ARG A 209 0.15 -16.33 23.93
CA ARG A 209 -1.11 -16.84 24.49
C ARG A 209 -2.36 -16.13 23.98
N ALA A 210 -2.23 -14.95 23.38
CA ALA A 210 -3.34 -14.17 22.81
C ALA A 210 -3.60 -14.46 21.33
N LYS A 211 -2.78 -15.32 20.70
CA LYS A 211 -3.21 -15.96 19.46
C LYS A 211 -4.52 -16.68 19.78
N LEU A 212 -5.62 -16.24 19.17
CA LEU A 212 -6.93 -16.88 19.31
C LEU A 212 -6.74 -18.41 19.21
N ALA A 213 -6.75 -19.07 20.36
CA ALA A 213 -7.01 -20.50 20.45
C ALA A 213 -8.48 -20.80 20.10
N ASP A 214 -9.27 -19.76 19.83
CA ASP A 214 -10.72 -19.81 19.66
C ASP A 214 -11.22 -19.66 18.21
N ARG A 215 -10.34 -19.69 17.19
CA ARG A 215 -10.82 -19.96 15.83
C ARG A 215 -11.21 -21.45 15.73
N GLY A 216 -12.42 -21.77 16.18
CA GLY A 216 -13.01 -23.11 16.11
C GLY A 216 -13.43 -23.72 17.45
N ARG A 217 -13.18 -23.06 18.60
CA ARG A 217 -13.89 -23.44 19.82
C ARG A 217 -15.32 -22.95 19.72
N VAL A 218 -16.22 -23.86 19.39
CA VAL A 218 -17.64 -23.69 19.69
C VAL A 218 -17.73 -23.58 21.21
N CYS A 219 -17.83 -22.36 21.72
CA CYS A 219 -18.27 -22.16 23.09
C CYS A 219 -19.70 -22.70 23.15
N GLY A 220 -19.84 -23.93 23.61
CA GLY A 220 -21.12 -24.47 24.04
C GLY A 220 -21.54 -23.70 25.29
N PHE A 221 -21.98 -22.45 25.11
CA PHE A 221 -22.78 -21.80 26.13
C PHE A 221 -23.98 -22.72 26.31
N ALA A 222 -24.08 -23.34 27.48
CA ALA A 222 -25.24 -24.14 27.83
C ALA A 222 -26.46 -23.25 27.58
N ALA A 223 -27.27 -23.62 26.59
CA ALA A 223 -28.56 -22.96 26.40
C ALA A 223 -29.28 -23.06 27.74
N ALA A 224 -29.74 -21.92 28.26
CA ALA A 224 -30.36 -21.81 29.58
C ALA A 224 -31.65 -22.64 29.75
N ASP A 225 -32.05 -23.37 28.71
CA ASP A 225 -33.30 -24.10 28.61
C ASP A 225 -33.16 -25.62 28.78
N SER A 226 -32.00 -26.16 29.20
CA SER A 226 -31.95 -27.59 29.56
C SER A 226 -32.69 -27.80 30.89
N PRO A 227 -33.84 -28.51 30.91
CA PRO A 227 -34.56 -28.76 32.15
C PRO A 227 -33.67 -29.57 33.09
N THR A 228 -33.54 -29.08 34.32
CA THR A 228 -32.88 -29.78 35.42
C THR A 228 -33.48 -31.19 35.53
N PRO A 229 -32.68 -32.27 35.50
CA PRO A 229 -33.20 -33.60 35.72
C PRO A 229 -33.70 -33.66 37.16
N SER A 230 -35.03 -33.64 37.30
CA SER A 230 -35.71 -33.86 38.55
C SER A 230 -35.26 -35.20 39.12
N GLN A 231 -34.84 -35.15 40.37
CA GLN A 231 -34.48 -36.30 41.20
C GLN A 231 -35.56 -37.37 41.08
N ARG A 232 -35.20 -38.53 40.53
CA ARG A 232 -35.97 -39.75 40.74
C ARG A 232 -35.47 -40.37 42.05
N LEU A 233 -36.36 -40.36 43.04
CA LEU A 233 -36.34 -41.21 44.23
C LEU A 233 -36.27 -42.69 43.84
#